data_AF-A0A946Y701-F1
#
_entry.id   AF-A0A946Y701-F1
#
_cell.length_a   1.000
_cell.length_b   1.000
_cell.length_c   1.000
_cell.angle_alpha   90.00
_cell.angle_beta   90.00
_cell.angle_gamma   90.00
#
_symmetry.space_group_name_H-M   'P 1'
#
loop_
_entity.id
_entity.type
_entity.pdbx_description
1 polymer ?
#
loop_
_entity_poly.entity_id
_entity_poly.type
_entity_poly.pdbx_seq_one_letter_code
_entity_poly.pdbx_strand_id
1 'polypeptide(L)'
;EVNAESGARPFRTRIRFIFSFHALIDLLAILPFYLLAFGIFGNVDMRFLRAVRLMRVLKLTRYFAALNMLIIAVKENGRALAASSMILVTIMLLAASGMYYFERQTQPVDFGSIPAAMWWAFATLTTVGYGDVTPITVGGKVFGALITVVGIGMVALPTSILASGYSQQLKLSATAYRNQADAAYDDGILTDEEIRDLEELRINLGLGKHTASQILDEEAVRAALELGNRPKSCPHCQRPMPGEPSFD
;
A
#
# COMPACT_ATOMS: atom_id res chain seq x y z
N GLU A 1 25.43 5.67 26.16
CA GLU A 1 26.69 5.94 25.44
C GLU A 1 26.47 5.82 23.94
N VAL A 2 27.16 6.70 23.22
CA VAL A 2 27.41 6.84 21.78
C VAL A 2 27.05 5.65 20.88
N ASN A 3 26.17 5.89 19.90
CA ASN A 3 26.33 5.33 18.55
C ASN A 3 26.21 6.46 17.52
N ALA A 4 27.32 7.19 17.41
CA ALA A 4 27.60 8.18 16.40
C ALA A 4 28.25 7.50 15.20
N GLU A 5 27.46 6.92 14.29
CA GLU A 5 27.93 6.54 12.96
C GLU A 5 26.89 6.85 11.89
N SER A 6 26.85 8.12 11.47
CA SER A 6 26.43 8.45 10.11
C SER A 6 27.20 9.67 9.61
N GLY A 7 28.48 9.46 9.30
CA GLY A 7 29.37 10.41 8.61
C GLY A 7 28.99 10.65 7.15
N ALA A 8 27.72 10.90 6.85
CA ALA A 8 27.31 11.37 5.53
C ALA A 8 27.61 12.86 5.42
N ARG A 9 28.57 13.24 4.56
CA ARG A 9 28.88 14.66 4.25
C ARG A 9 27.57 15.44 4.07
N PRO A 10 27.36 16.60 4.73
CA PRO A 10 26.07 17.30 4.76
C PRO A 10 25.49 17.59 3.36
N PHE A 11 26.35 17.75 2.36
CA PHE A 11 25.97 17.90 0.96
C PHE A 11 25.35 16.63 0.33
N ARG A 12 25.89 15.44 0.62
CA ARG A 12 25.34 14.16 0.12
C ARG A 12 23.97 13.86 0.70
N THR A 13 23.76 14.19 1.98
CA THR A 13 22.45 14.04 2.64
C THR A 13 21.41 15.00 2.04
N ARG A 14 21.80 16.25 1.72
CA ARG A 14 20.92 17.22 1.04
C ARG A 14 20.55 16.81 -0.38
N ILE A 15 21.49 16.31 -1.18
CA ILE A 15 21.19 15.78 -2.52
C ILE A 15 20.25 14.58 -2.42
N ARG A 16 20.51 13.64 -1.51
CA ARG A 16 19.63 12.48 -1.28
C ARG A 16 18.22 12.92 -0.88
N PHE A 17 18.09 13.99 -0.09
CA PHE A 17 16.80 14.56 0.28
C PHE A 17 16.06 15.17 -0.91
N ILE A 18 16.74 15.93 -1.79
CA ILE A 18 16.12 16.53 -3.00
C ILE A 18 15.52 15.46 -3.91
N PHE A 19 16.18 14.30 -4.02
CA PHE A 19 15.69 13.16 -4.81
C PHE A 19 14.80 12.18 -4.01
N SER A 20 14.37 12.55 -2.81
CA SER A 20 13.38 11.75 -2.07
C SER A 20 12.00 11.87 -2.71
N PHE A 21 11.18 10.82 -2.60
CA PHE A 21 9.84 10.77 -3.18
C PHE A 21 8.97 11.96 -2.75
N HIS A 22 9.03 12.33 -1.47
CA HIS A 22 8.26 13.45 -0.93
C HIS A 22 8.79 14.81 -1.40
N ALA A 23 10.11 15.00 -1.49
CA ALA A 23 10.70 16.23 -2.01
C ALA A 23 10.41 16.42 -3.51
N LEU A 24 10.37 15.33 -4.29
CA LEU A 24 10.00 15.36 -5.70
C LEU A 24 8.54 15.77 -5.89
N ILE A 25 7.61 15.25 -5.07
CA ILE A 25 6.20 15.67 -5.09
C ILE A 25 6.07 17.15 -4.72
N ASP A 26 6.81 17.62 -3.70
CA ASP A 26 6.83 19.02 -3.32
C ASP A 26 7.34 19.92 -4.44
N LEU A 27 8.43 19.52 -5.12
CA LEU A 27 8.98 20.21 -6.28
C LEU A 27 7.96 20.27 -7.42
N LEU A 28 7.38 19.13 -7.81
CA LEU A 28 6.35 19.06 -8.87
C LEU A 28 5.10 19.87 -8.54
N ALA A 29 4.74 20.02 -7.27
CA ALA A 29 3.59 20.82 -6.86
C ALA A 29 3.83 22.33 -6.99
N ILE A 30 5.06 22.81 -6.80
CA ILE A 30 5.42 24.24 -6.92
C ILE A 30 5.93 24.62 -8.32
N LEU A 31 6.46 23.65 -9.09
CA LEU A 31 7.01 23.85 -10.43
C LEU A 31 6.07 24.64 -11.37
N PRO A 32 4.75 24.36 -11.42
CA PRO A 32 3.84 25.08 -12.32
C PRO A 32 3.65 26.56 -11.97
N PHE A 33 3.93 26.97 -10.73
CA PHE A 33 3.89 28.38 -10.33
C PHE A 33 5.10 29.13 -10.91
N TYR A 34 6.30 28.59 -10.71
CA TYR A 34 7.54 29.21 -11.18
C TYR A 34 7.67 29.20 -12.71
N LEU A 35 7.29 28.09 -13.36
CA LEU A 35 7.33 28.00 -14.83
C LEU A 35 6.38 28.99 -15.51
N LEU A 36 5.22 29.26 -14.90
CA LEU A 36 4.27 30.25 -15.39
C LEU A 36 4.75 31.68 -15.11
N ALA A 37 5.32 31.94 -13.92
CA ALA A 37 5.79 33.26 -13.50
C ALA A 37 7.01 33.75 -14.31
N PHE A 38 7.92 32.85 -14.69
CA PHE A 38 9.12 33.19 -15.47
C PHE A 38 8.91 33.16 -16.99
N GLY A 39 7.72 32.78 -17.48
CA GLY A 39 7.40 32.85 -18.92
C GLY A 39 8.33 32.05 -19.84
N ILE A 40 8.97 30.99 -19.33
CA ILE A 40 10.07 30.26 -20.00
C ILE A 40 9.61 29.58 -21.31
N PHE A 41 8.31 29.41 -21.52
CA PHE A 41 7.73 28.70 -22.66
C PHE A 41 6.57 29.49 -23.27
N GLY A 42 6.87 30.59 -23.95
CA GLY A 42 5.89 31.55 -24.48
C GLY A 42 4.91 31.04 -25.56
N ASN A 43 5.04 29.80 -26.06
CA ASN A 43 4.24 29.27 -27.18
C ASN A 43 3.67 27.85 -26.99
N VAL A 44 3.86 27.21 -25.83
CA VAL A 44 3.27 25.89 -25.53
C VAL A 44 2.00 26.10 -24.71
N ASP A 45 0.91 25.40 -25.00
CA ASP A 45 -0.34 25.51 -24.25
C ASP A 45 -0.16 24.98 -22.80
N MET A 46 0.25 25.89 -21.91
CA MET A 46 0.56 25.59 -20.51
C MET A 46 -0.66 25.31 -19.63
N ARG A 47 -1.85 25.16 -20.24
CA ARG A 47 -3.05 24.74 -19.52
C ARG A 47 -2.88 23.35 -18.90
N PHE A 48 -2.13 22.45 -19.54
CA PHE A 48 -1.81 21.13 -18.96
C PHE A 48 -0.95 21.22 -17.69
N LEU A 49 -0.06 22.22 -17.55
CA LEU A 49 0.69 22.45 -16.31
C LEU A 49 -0.22 22.79 -15.11
N ARG A 50 -1.46 23.24 -15.35
CA ARG A 50 -2.44 23.42 -14.28
C ARG A 50 -2.88 22.08 -13.69
N ALA A 51 -2.97 21.02 -14.52
CA ALA A 51 -3.29 19.67 -14.05
C ALA A 51 -2.16 19.09 -13.17
N VAL A 52 -0.90 19.44 -13.44
CA VAL A 52 0.25 19.07 -12.59
C VAL A 52 0.08 19.60 -11.16
N ARG A 53 -0.65 20.71 -10.95
CA ARG A 53 -0.98 21.19 -9.59
C ARG A 53 -1.84 20.20 -8.80
N LEU A 54 -2.58 19.30 -9.44
CA LEU A 54 -3.33 18.22 -8.77
C LEU A 54 -2.39 17.21 -8.11
N MET A 55 -1.13 17.10 -8.53
CA MET A 55 -0.13 16.25 -7.87
C MET A 55 0.09 16.64 -6.40
N ARG A 56 -0.25 17.87 -5.99
CA ARG A 56 -0.26 18.26 -4.57
C ARG A 56 -1.19 17.41 -3.71
N VAL A 57 -2.21 16.77 -4.29
CA VAL A 57 -3.07 15.79 -3.60
C VAL A 57 -2.25 14.60 -3.11
N LEU A 58 -1.17 14.23 -3.80
CA LEU A 58 -0.28 13.16 -3.36
C LEU A 58 0.48 13.50 -2.06
N LYS A 59 0.48 14.77 -1.60
CA LYS A 59 0.98 15.13 -0.26
C LYS A 59 0.16 14.49 0.85
N LEU A 60 -1.08 14.08 0.58
CA LEU A 60 -1.93 13.33 1.52
C LEU A 60 -1.28 12.02 1.99
N THR A 61 -0.38 11.43 1.21
CA THR A 61 0.41 10.25 1.61
C THR A 61 1.21 10.49 2.91
N ARG A 62 1.67 11.72 3.15
CA ARG A 62 2.39 12.09 4.38
C ARG A 62 1.48 12.16 5.61
N TYR A 63 0.18 12.39 5.40
CA TYR A 63 -0.79 12.57 6.49
C TYR A 63 -1.57 11.29 6.80
N PHE A 64 -1.76 10.41 5.82
CA PHE A 64 -2.49 9.16 6.00
C PHE A 64 -1.52 7.97 6.04
N ALA A 65 -1.28 7.43 7.24
CA ALA A 65 -0.48 6.23 7.44
C ALA A 65 -0.96 5.06 6.56
N ALA A 66 -2.27 4.90 6.37
CA ALA A 66 -2.84 3.87 5.49
C ALA A 66 -2.34 3.93 4.04
N LEU A 67 -2.13 5.14 3.49
CA LEU A 67 -1.58 5.30 2.13
C LEU A 67 -0.09 4.94 2.09
N ASN A 68 0.68 5.26 3.13
CA ASN A 68 2.08 4.84 3.22
C ASN A 68 2.20 3.32 3.28
N MET A 69 1.34 2.65 4.05
CA MET A 69 1.29 1.18 4.12
C MET A 69 1.02 0.57 2.74
N LEU A 70 0.12 1.15 1.96
CA LEU A 70 -0.14 0.73 0.58
C LEU A 70 1.09 0.94 -0.32
N ILE A 71 1.76 2.08 -0.23
CA ILE A 71 2.97 2.37 -1.02
C ILE A 71 4.10 1.39 -0.66
N ILE A 72 4.28 1.09 0.62
CA ILE A 72 5.28 0.11 1.08
C ILE A 72 4.91 -1.27 0.54
N ALA A 73 3.65 -1.69 0.66
CA ALA A 73 3.17 -2.96 0.12
C ALA A 73 3.41 -3.08 -1.39
N VAL A 74 3.18 -2.02 -2.18
CA VAL A 74 3.48 -1.98 -3.62
C VAL A 74 4.97 -2.15 -3.88
N LYS A 75 5.83 -1.45 -3.12
CA LYS A 75 7.28 -1.50 -3.30
C LYS A 75 7.83 -2.89 -2.97
N GLU A 76 7.38 -3.50 -1.88
CA GLU A 76 7.82 -4.83 -1.46
C GLU A 76 7.32 -5.92 -2.43
N ASN A 77 6.09 -5.80 -2.89
CA ASN A 77 5.49 -6.77 -3.82
C ASN A 77 5.71 -6.40 -5.30
N GLY A 78 6.62 -5.46 -5.60
CA GLY A 78 6.80 -4.92 -6.95
C GLY A 78 7.15 -5.96 -7.99
N ARG A 79 7.93 -6.99 -7.63
CA ARG A 79 8.25 -8.11 -8.55
C ARG A 79 7.01 -8.94 -8.88
N ALA A 80 6.18 -9.25 -7.88
CA ALA A 80 4.94 -10.00 -8.08
C ALA A 80 3.93 -9.19 -8.89
N LEU A 81 3.82 -7.88 -8.62
CA LEU A 81 2.97 -6.97 -9.41
C LEU A 81 3.44 -6.89 -10.87
N ALA A 82 4.75 -6.76 -11.12
CA ALA A 82 5.32 -6.73 -12.46
C ALA A 82 5.10 -8.07 -13.20
N ALA A 83 5.25 -9.21 -12.51
CA ALA A 83 4.95 -10.52 -13.10
C ALA A 83 3.46 -10.64 -13.45
N SER A 84 2.57 -10.21 -12.53
CA SER A 84 1.13 -10.23 -12.78
C SER A 84 0.76 -9.35 -13.97
N SER A 85 1.27 -8.11 -14.04
CA SER A 85 0.99 -7.18 -15.13
C SER A 85 1.49 -7.69 -16.47
N MET A 86 2.64 -8.38 -16.51
CA MET A 86 3.14 -9.04 -17.71
C MET A 86 2.13 -10.08 -18.22
N ILE A 87 1.60 -10.93 -17.33
CA ILE A 87 0.57 -11.91 -17.68
C ILE A 87 -0.70 -11.21 -18.20
N LEU A 88 -1.14 -10.12 -17.56
CA LEU A 88 -2.31 -9.35 -18.00
C LEU A 88 -2.13 -8.78 -19.41
N VAL A 89 -0.95 -8.23 -19.71
CA VAL A 89 -0.62 -7.71 -21.04
C VAL A 89 -0.59 -8.83 -22.07
N THR A 90 -0.03 -9.99 -21.73
CA THR A 90 -0.04 -11.16 -22.64
C THR A 90 -1.47 -11.61 -22.96
N ILE A 91 -2.33 -11.76 -21.95
CA ILE A 91 -3.75 -12.12 -22.16
C ILE A 91 -4.46 -11.07 -23.03
N MET A 92 -4.20 -9.79 -22.77
CA MET A 92 -4.77 -8.69 -23.56
C MET A 92 -4.33 -8.73 -25.03
N LEU A 93 -3.05 -9.02 -25.30
CA LEU A 93 -2.55 -9.17 -26.67
C LEU A 93 -3.16 -10.39 -27.37
N LEU A 94 -3.36 -11.50 -26.66
CA LEU A 94 -4.04 -12.69 -27.19
C LEU A 94 -5.52 -12.40 -27.50
N ALA A 95 -6.22 -11.70 -26.61
CA ALA A 95 -7.60 -11.28 -26.82
C ALA A 95 -7.74 -10.35 -28.03
N ALA A 96 -6.87 -9.33 -28.13
CA ALA A 96 -6.86 -8.40 -29.26
C ALA A 96 -6.55 -9.11 -30.58
N SER A 97 -5.60 -10.04 -30.58
CA SER A 97 -5.22 -10.82 -31.77
C SER A 97 -6.33 -11.78 -32.20
N GLY A 98 -7.02 -12.43 -31.26
CA GLY A 98 -8.17 -13.28 -31.55
C GLY A 98 -9.33 -12.49 -32.13
N MET A 99 -9.63 -11.32 -31.58
CA MET A 99 -10.69 -10.44 -32.11
C MET A 99 -10.35 -9.87 -33.48
N TYR A 100 -9.10 -9.45 -33.68
CA TYR A 100 -8.60 -9.07 -35.00
C TYR A 100 -8.84 -10.20 -36.01
N TYR A 101 -8.54 -11.45 -35.65
CA TYR A 101 -8.76 -12.59 -36.54
C TYR A 101 -10.24 -12.79 -36.91
N PHE A 102 -11.16 -12.73 -35.93
CA PHE A 102 -12.57 -12.97 -36.17
C PHE A 102 -13.32 -11.79 -36.81
N GLU A 103 -12.98 -10.55 -36.47
CA GLU A 103 -13.80 -9.38 -36.80
C GLU A 103 -13.19 -8.50 -37.91
N ARG A 104 -11.91 -8.63 -38.26
CA ARG A 104 -11.25 -7.74 -39.25
C ARG A 104 -12.00 -7.62 -40.58
N GLN A 105 -12.56 -8.72 -41.08
CA GLN A 105 -13.22 -8.70 -42.38
C GLN A 105 -14.55 -7.94 -42.35
N THR A 106 -15.26 -7.98 -41.22
CA THR A 106 -16.58 -7.36 -41.07
C THR A 106 -16.49 -5.95 -40.48
N GLN A 107 -15.50 -5.70 -39.62
CA GLN A 107 -15.28 -4.45 -38.90
C GLN A 107 -13.81 -3.99 -39.05
N PRO A 108 -13.37 -3.58 -40.25
CA PRO A 108 -11.98 -3.18 -40.51
C PRO A 108 -11.61 -1.84 -39.87
N VAL A 109 -12.57 -1.01 -39.47
CA VAL A 109 -12.29 0.28 -38.80
C VAL A 109 -11.87 0.03 -37.36
N ASP A 110 -12.65 -0.76 -36.61
CA ASP A 110 -12.42 -0.98 -35.19
C ASP A 110 -11.45 -2.14 -34.90
N PHE A 111 -11.48 -3.20 -35.73
CA PHE A 111 -10.64 -4.39 -35.60
C PHE A 111 -9.61 -4.52 -36.76
N GLY A 112 -9.27 -3.40 -37.42
CA GLY A 112 -8.35 -3.39 -38.56
C GLY A 112 -6.88 -3.64 -38.24
N SER A 113 -6.50 -3.55 -36.97
CA SER A 113 -5.15 -3.85 -36.47
C SER A 113 -5.19 -4.35 -35.04
N ILE A 114 -4.16 -5.08 -34.61
CA ILE A 114 -4.07 -5.56 -33.22
C ILE A 114 -4.10 -4.39 -32.22
N PRO A 115 -3.37 -3.27 -32.41
CA PRO A 115 -3.47 -2.12 -31.52
C PRO A 115 -4.88 -1.49 -31.45
N ALA A 116 -5.63 -1.47 -32.55
CA ALA A 116 -7.02 -1.01 -32.54
C ALA A 116 -7.91 -1.97 -31.71
N ALA A 117 -7.75 -3.29 -31.92
CA ALA A 117 -8.46 -4.32 -31.16
C ALA A 117 -8.06 -4.35 -29.66
N MET A 118 -6.89 -3.83 -29.29
CA MET A 118 -6.48 -3.70 -27.88
C MET A 118 -7.40 -2.77 -27.08
N TRP A 119 -8.03 -1.77 -27.70
CA TRP A 119 -9.01 -0.91 -27.02
C TRP A 119 -10.20 -1.75 -26.51
N TRP A 120 -10.78 -2.55 -27.39
CA TRP A 120 -11.85 -3.48 -27.03
C TRP A 120 -11.39 -4.49 -25.97
N ALA A 121 -10.19 -5.06 -26.14
CA ALA A 121 -9.66 -6.05 -25.19
C ALA A 121 -9.44 -5.44 -23.80
N PHE A 122 -8.90 -4.22 -23.73
CA PHE A 122 -8.70 -3.48 -22.49
C PHE A 122 -10.04 -3.21 -21.80
N ALA A 123 -11.01 -2.62 -22.51
CA ALA A 123 -12.33 -2.30 -21.95
C ALA A 123 -13.08 -3.56 -21.48
N THR A 124 -12.97 -4.67 -22.21
CA THR A 124 -13.66 -5.92 -21.89
C THR A 124 -12.99 -6.66 -20.73
N LEU A 125 -11.66 -6.81 -20.76
CA LEU A 125 -10.90 -7.53 -19.72
C LEU A 125 -10.88 -6.80 -18.38
N THR A 126 -10.95 -5.47 -18.39
CA THR A 126 -11.09 -4.65 -17.17
C THR A 126 -12.54 -4.52 -16.70
N THR A 127 -13.46 -5.26 -17.33
CA THR A 127 -14.90 -5.28 -17.03
C THR A 127 -15.58 -3.91 -17.11
N VAL A 128 -14.99 -2.94 -17.84
CA VAL A 128 -15.58 -1.62 -18.06
C VAL A 128 -16.69 -1.71 -19.11
N GLY A 129 -16.37 -2.31 -20.26
CA GLY A 129 -17.34 -2.64 -21.30
C GLY A 129 -18.16 -1.44 -21.80
N TYR A 130 -17.51 -0.39 -22.31
CA TYR A 130 -18.20 0.81 -22.82
C TYR A 130 -19.29 0.51 -23.86
N GLY A 131 -19.12 -0.56 -24.64
CA GLY A 131 -20.09 -0.99 -25.66
C GLY A 131 -20.03 -0.17 -26.96
N ASP A 132 -19.03 0.70 -27.10
CA ASP A 132 -18.73 1.47 -28.30
C ASP A 132 -18.25 0.59 -29.46
N VAL A 133 -17.50 -0.47 -29.15
CA VAL A 133 -17.04 -1.48 -30.11
C VAL A 133 -17.44 -2.86 -29.56
N THR A 134 -18.05 -3.72 -30.39
CA THR A 134 -18.44 -5.08 -29.99
C THR A 134 -18.31 -6.07 -31.15
N PRO A 135 -18.02 -7.36 -30.91
CA PRO A 135 -18.02 -8.37 -31.97
C PRO A 135 -19.42 -8.55 -32.55
N ILE A 136 -19.51 -8.59 -33.87
CA ILE A 136 -20.77 -8.86 -34.57
C ILE A 136 -20.80 -10.26 -35.17
N THR A 137 -19.64 -10.88 -35.43
CA THR A 137 -19.56 -12.24 -35.94
C THR A 137 -19.88 -13.27 -34.86
N VAL A 138 -20.36 -14.45 -35.28
CA VAL A 138 -20.64 -15.56 -34.36
C VAL A 138 -19.36 -16.00 -33.65
N GLY A 139 -18.24 -16.13 -34.39
CA GLY A 139 -16.94 -16.51 -33.84
C GLY A 139 -16.42 -15.48 -32.83
N GLY A 140 -16.50 -14.19 -33.16
CA GLY A 140 -16.10 -13.11 -32.26
C GLY A 140 -16.94 -13.03 -31.00
N LYS A 141 -18.26 -13.31 -31.07
CA LYS A 141 -19.13 -13.36 -29.88
C LYS A 141 -18.80 -14.54 -28.96
N VAL A 142 -18.58 -15.73 -29.52
CA VAL A 142 -18.19 -16.92 -28.74
C VAL A 142 -16.82 -16.69 -28.09
N PHE A 143 -15.85 -16.20 -28.86
CA PHE A 143 -14.52 -15.88 -28.34
C PHE A 143 -14.58 -14.78 -27.27
N GLY A 144 -15.34 -13.71 -27.52
CA GLY A 144 -15.56 -12.62 -26.59
C GLY A 144 -16.14 -13.09 -25.26
N ALA A 145 -17.14 -13.97 -25.29
CA ALA A 145 -17.72 -14.55 -24.08
C ALA A 145 -16.69 -15.33 -23.24
N LEU A 146 -15.81 -16.10 -23.89
CA LEU A 146 -14.72 -16.80 -23.20
C LEU A 146 -13.72 -15.81 -22.58
N ILE A 147 -13.34 -14.77 -23.33
CA ILE A 147 -12.42 -13.73 -22.86
C ILE A 147 -13.00 -12.95 -21.69
N THR A 148 -14.30 -12.68 -21.66
CA THR A 148 -14.95 -12.00 -20.52
C THR A 148 -14.81 -12.80 -19.23
N VAL A 149 -14.95 -14.14 -19.27
CA VAL A 149 -14.71 -15.00 -18.10
C VAL A 149 -13.26 -14.91 -17.63
N VAL A 150 -12.31 -14.93 -18.57
CA VAL A 150 -10.87 -14.76 -18.27
C VAL A 150 -10.59 -13.38 -17.65
N GLY A 151 -11.29 -12.33 -18.09
CA GLY A 151 -11.16 -10.97 -17.58
C GLY A 151 -11.43 -10.85 -16.07
N ILE A 152 -12.40 -11.58 -15.54
CA ILE A 152 -12.69 -11.61 -14.09
C ILE A 152 -11.46 -12.10 -13.31
N GLY A 153 -10.80 -13.15 -13.80
CA GLY A 153 -9.56 -13.66 -13.21
C GLY A 153 -8.39 -12.69 -13.35
N MET A 154 -8.35 -11.95 -14.47
CA MET A 154 -7.30 -10.96 -14.75
C MET A 154 -7.28 -9.83 -13.70
N VAL A 155 -8.43 -9.28 -13.32
CA VAL A 155 -8.51 -8.20 -12.31
C VAL A 155 -8.22 -8.71 -10.90
N ALA A 156 -8.52 -9.99 -10.61
CA ALA A 156 -8.30 -10.59 -9.31
C ALA A 156 -6.80 -10.68 -8.93
N LEU A 157 -5.91 -10.94 -9.90
CA LEU A 157 -4.48 -11.13 -9.66
C LEU A 157 -3.78 -9.92 -8.99
N PRO A 158 -3.75 -8.72 -9.60
CA PRO A 158 -3.08 -7.57 -8.98
C PRO A 158 -3.78 -7.15 -7.69
N THR A 159 -5.11 -7.24 -7.64
CA THR A 159 -5.90 -6.92 -6.45
C THR A 159 -5.54 -7.83 -5.27
N SER A 160 -5.38 -9.13 -5.51
CA SER A 160 -5.02 -10.09 -4.46
C SER A 160 -3.61 -9.85 -3.91
N ILE A 161 -2.63 -9.57 -4.78
CA ILE A 161 -1.24 -9.27 -4.39
C ILE A 161 -1.17 -7.99 -3.55
N LEU A 162 -1.90 -6.95 -3.95
CA LEU A 162 -1.97 -5.70 -3.19
C LEU A 162 -2.65 -5.92 -1.83
N ALA A 163 -3.76 -6.66 -1.80
CA ALA A 163 -4.49 -6.96 -0.57
C ALA A 163 -3.63 -7.78 0.42
N SER A 164 -2.92 -8.80 -0.07
CA SER A 164 -2.02 -9.60 0.76
C SER A 164 -0.84 -8.78 1.27
N GLY A 165 -0.25 -7.93 0.42
CA GLY A 165 0.85 -7.05 0.80
C GLY A 165 0.42 -6.03 1.85
N TYR A 166 -0.75 -5.42 1.68
CA TYR A 166 -1.29 -4.48 2.67
C TYR A 166 -1.64 -5.18 3.99
N SER A 167 -2.24 -6.37 3.94
CA SER A 167 -2.51 -7.19 5.13
C SER A 167 -1.23 -7.57 5.87
N GLN A 168 -0.16 -7.91 5.14
CA GLN A 168 1.14 -8.21 5.73
C GLN A 168 1.72 -6.97 6.44
N GLN A 169 1.63 -5.79 5.82
CA GLN A 169 2.07 -4.55 6.46
C GLN A 169 1.27 -4.25 7.74
N LEU A 170 -0.05 -4.42 7.71
CA LEU A 170 -0.88 -4.28 8.92
C LEU A 170 -0.45 -5.24 10.04
N LYS A 171 -0.12 -6.49 9.71
CA LYS A 171 0.39 -7.47 10.69
C LYS A 171 1.73 -7.02 11.29
N LEU A 172 2.66 -6.52 10.46
CA LEU A 172 3.95 -6.01 10.94
C LEU A 172 3.77 -4.82 11.89
N SER A 173 2.88 -3.88 11.54
CA SER A 173 2.50 -2.78 12.45
C SER A 173 1.88 -3.31 13.75
N ALA A 174 0.98 -4.27 13.68
CA ALA A 174 0.37 -4.86 14.88
C ALA A 174 1.41 -5.55 15.78
N THR A 175 2.37 -6.27 15.20
CA THR A 175 3.48 -6.88 15.97
C THR A 175 4.39 -5.83 16.59
N ALA A 176 4.72 -4.75 15.86
CA ALA A 176 5.52 -3.66 16.42
C ALA A 176 4.82 -2.97 17.59
N TYR A 177 3.50 -2.75 17.48
CA TYR A 177 2.68 -2.21 18.56
C TYR A 177 2.63 -3.16 19.77
N ARG A 178 2.37 -4.45 19.52
CA ARG A 178 2.36 -5.50 20.56
C ARG A 178 3.67 -5.53 21.34
N ASN A 179 4.82 -5.61 20.66
CA ASN A 179 6.11 -5.65 21.35
C ASN A 179 6.37 -4.42 22.24
N GLN A 180 5.84 -3.25 21.87
CA GLN A 180 5.95 -2.04 22.69
C GLN A 180 4.96 -2.06 23.86
N ALA A 181 3.75 -2.58 23.64
CA ALA A 181 2.73 -2.74 24.68
C ALA A 181 3.18 -3.76 25.73
N ASP A 182 3.72 -4.92 25.32
CA ASP A 182 4.30 -5.93 26.20
C ASP A 182 5.40 -5.31 27.09
N ALA A 183 6.25 -4.46 26.51
CA ALA A 183 7.31 -3.77 27.25
C ALA A 183 6.79 -2.70 28.22
N ALA A 184 5.71 -2.01 27.87
CA ALA A 184 5.04 -1.03 28.72
C ALA A 184 4.23 -1.68 29.85
N TYR A 185 3.89 -2.97 29.73
CA TYR A 185 3.13 -3.71 30.74
C TYR A 185 4.01 -4.65 31.60
N ASP A 186 5.34 -4.56 31.49
CA ASP A 186 6.28 -5.46 32.18
C ASP A 186 6.18 -5.38 33.71
N ASP A 187 5.80 -4.22 34.25
CA ASP A 187 5.55 -4.00 35.67
C ASP A 187 4.09 -4.24 36.11
N GLY A 188 3.21 -4.59 35.15
CA GLY A 188 1.78 -4.83 35.35
C GLY A 188 0.92 -3.56 35.52
N ILE A 189 1.48 -2.36 35.37
CA ILE A 189 0.75 -1.10 35.53
C ILE A 189 1.05 -0.16 34.37
N LEU A 190 0.01 0.17 33.59
CA LEU A 190 0.16 1.11 32.48
C LEU A 190 0.09 2.56 33.00
N THR A 191 1.19 3.31 32.88
CA THR A 191 1.24 4.73 33.30
C THR A 191 0.61 5.67 32.26
N ASP A 192 0.22 6.87 32.69
CA ASP A 192 -0.31 7.90 31.78
C ASP A 192 0.70 8.30 30.67
N GLU A 193 2.00 8.19 30.94
CA GLU A 193 3.04 8.47 29.96
C GLU A 193 3.10 7.38 28.89
N GLU A 194 3.12 6.10 29.30
CA GLU A 194 3.11 4.96 28.38
C GLU A 194 1.83 4.88 27.55
N ILE A 195 0.68 5.24 28.13
CA ILE A 195 -0.59 5.34 27.39
C ILE A 195 -0.47 6.34 26.23
N ARG A 196 0.16 7.50 26.47
CA ARG A 196 0.38 8.50 25.42
C ARG A 196 1.34 8.01 24.35
N ASP A 197 2.43 7.37 24.75
CA ASP A 197 3.43 6.84 23.83
C ASP A 197 2.85 5.73 22.95
N LEU A 198 2.03 4.85 23.53
CA LEU A 198 1.31 3.82 22.79
C LEU A 198 0.27 4.42 21.83
N GLU A 199 -0.46 5.46 22.23
CA GLU A 199 -1.42 6.13 21.35
C GLU A 199 -0.70 6.83 20.18
N GLU A 200 0.44 7.47 20.41
CA GLU A 200 1.26 8.06 19.35
C GLU A 200 1.80 6.99 18.39
N LEU A 201 2.32 5.88 18.94
CA LEU A 201 2.81 4.75 18.15
C LEU A 201 1.67 4.15 17.29
N ARG A 202 0.47 3.98 17.86
CA ARG A 202 -0.71 3.51 17.13
C ARG A 202 -1.02 4.38 15.91
N ILE A 203 -0.99 5.71 16.08
CA ILE A 203 -1.25 6.68 15.01
C ILE A 203 -0.17 6.59 13.94
N ASN A 204 1.11 6.57 14.34
CA ASN A 204 2.26 6.51 13.42
C ASN A 204 2.28 5.20 12.61
N LEU A 205 1.89 4.08 13.23
CA LEU A 205 1.76 2.77 12.58
C LEU A 205 0.48 2.63 11.73
N GLY A 206 -0.46 3.58 11.85
CA GLY A 206 -1.74 3.56 11.14
C GLY A 206 -2.74 2.51 11.63
N LEU A 207 -2.61 2.06 12.89
CA LEU A 207 -3.49 1.05 13.46
C LEU A 207 -4.83 1.65 13.91
N GLY A 208 -5.92 0.90 13.69
CA GLY A 208 -7.23 1.25 14.21
C GLY A 208 -7.29 1.11 15.74
N LYS A 209 -8.13 1.93 16.40
CA LYS A 209 -8.32 1.87 17.86
C LYS A 209 -8.76 0.49 18.35
N HIS A 210 -9.67 -0.17 17.63
CA HIS A 210 -10.17 -1.50 17.97
C HIS A 210 -9.07 -2.58 17.94
N THR A 211 -8.19 -2.53 16.94
CA THR A 211 -7.08 -3.49 16.85
C THR A 211 -6.09 -3.28 17.99
N ALA A 212 -5.78 -2.02 18.31
CA ALA A 212 -4.90 -1.69 19.43
C ALA A 212 -5.49 -2.14 20.79
N SER A 213 -6.78 -1.88 21.03
CA SER A 213 -7.44 -2.30 22.27
C SER A 213 -7.48 -3.82 22.42
N GLN A 214 -7.75 -4.56 21.35
CA GLN A 214 -7.69 -6.03 21.39
C GLN A 214 -6.30 -6.56 21.76
N ILE A 215 -5.24 -5.93 21.25
CA ILE A 215 -3.86 -6.32 21.59
C ILE A 215 -3.59 -6.06 23.08
N LEU A 216 -3.97 -4.88 23.59
CA LEU A 216 -3.81 -4.54 25.00
C LEU A 216 -4.60 -5.47 25.92
N ASP A 217 -5.84 -5.83 25.55
CA ASP A 217 -6.67 -6.75 26.33
C ASP A 217 -6.03 -8.15 26.39
N GLU A 218 -5.51 -8.66 25.27
CA GLU A 218 -4.80 -9.94 25.21
C GLU A 218 -3.55 -9.95 26.11
N GLU A 219 -2.78 -8.87 26.11
CA GLU A 219 -1.57 -8.74 26.93
C GLU A 219 -1.89 -8.60 28.41
N ALA A 220 -2.87 -7.78 28.79
CA ALA A 220 -3.30 -7.63 30.18
C ALA A 220 -3.74 -8.98 30.77
N VAL A 221 -4.50 -9.77 30.00
CA VAL A 221 -4.89 -11.14 30.40
C VAL A 221 -3.66 -12.04 30.54
N ARG A 222 -2.72 -11.98 29.60
CA ARG A 222 -1.49 -12.80 29.64
C ARG A 222 -0.63 -12.48 30.86
N ALA A 223 -0.38 -11.21 31.14
CA ALA A 223 0.38 -10.77 32.29
C ALA A 223 -0.31 -11.13 33.62
N ALA A 224 -1.64 -11.02 33.70
CA ALA A 224 -2.39 -11.45 34.87
C ALA A 224 -2.26 -12.97 35.13
N LEU A 225 -2.25 -13.80 34.08
CA LEU A 225 -2.00 -15.24 34.21
C LEU A 225 -0.57 -15.54 34.64
N GLU A 226 0.42 -14.82 34.11
CA GLU A 226 1.83 -15.00 34.50
C GLU A 226 2.05 -14.63 35.96
N LEU A 227 1.49 -13.51 36.44
CA LEU A 227 1.52 -13.12 37.85
C LEU A 227 0.86 -14.18 38.75
N GLY A 228 -0.30 -14.72 38.34
CA GLY A 228 -0.98 -15.77 39.10
C GLY A 228 -0.20 -17.10 39.20
N ASN A 229 0.71 -17.35 38.26
CA ASN A 229 1.51 -18.57 38.20
C ASN A 229 2.94 -18.39 38.78
N ARG A 230 3.32 -17.17 39.19
CA ARG A 230 4.60 -16.93 39.86
C ARG A 230 4.58 -17.57 41.26
N PRO A 231 5.63 -18.32 41.65
CA PRO A 231 5.70 -18.88 42.99
C PRO A 231 5.80 -17.74 44.01
N LYS A 232 4.81 -17.63 44.90
CA LYS A 232 4.71 -16.59 45.95
C LYS A 232 5.92 -16.56 46.89
N SER A 233 6.63 -17.67 47.00
CA SER A 233 7.84 -17.79 47.79
C SER A 233 8.95 -18.48 47.01
N CYS A 234 10.18 -18.06 47.26
CA CYS A 234 11.35 -18.65 46.65
C CYS A 234 11.46 -20.13 47.06
N PRO A 235 11.53 -21.09 46.13
CA PRO A 235 11.58 -22.52 46.44
C PRO A 235 12.84 -22.95 47.21
N HIS A 236 13.90 -22.14 47.19
CA HIS A 236 15.15 -22.42 47.89
C HIS A 236 15.17 -21.89 49.34
N CYS A 237 14.53 -20.74 49.62
CA CYS A 237 14.64 -20.08 50.93
C CYS A 237 13.29 -19.71 51.58
N GLN A 238 12.16 -20.02 50.92
CA GLN A 238 10.78 -19.79 51.37
C GLN A 238 10.44 -18.33 51.71
N ARG A 239 11.29 -17.36 51.35
CA ARG A 239 11.00 -15.94 51.49
C ARG A 239 10.06 -15.46 50.38
N PRO A 240 9.17 -14.49 50.66
CA PRO A 240 8.30 -13.90 49.65
C PRO A 240 9.12 -13.19 48.56
N MET A 241 8.61 -13.20 47.33
CA MET A 241 9.24 -12.54 46.18
C MET A 241 9.15 -11.01 46.33
N PRO A 242 10.22 -10.24 46.02
CA PRO A 242 10.18 -8.79 46.12
C PRO A 242 9.17 -8.20 45.13
N GLY A 243 8.24 -7.37 45.62
CA GLY A 243 7.20 -6.72 44.82
C GLY A 243 5.77 -7.22 45.05
N GLU A 244 5.56 -8.33 45.78
CA GLU A 244 4.22 -8.71 46.23
C GLU A 244 3.83 -7.87 47.47
N PRO A 245 2.63 -7.25 47.49
CA PRO A 245 2.13 -6.58 48.68
C PRO A 245 1.92 -7.63 49.79
N SER A 246 2.57 -7.39 50.94
CA SER A 246 2.33 -8.15 52.16
C SER A 246 0.91 -7.86 52.64
N PHE A 247 -0.03 -8.75 52.34
CA PHE A 247 -1.32 -8.76 52.99
C PHE A 247 -1.13 -9.41 54.37
N ASP A 248 -0.79 -8.56 55.35
CA ASP A 248 -1.03 -8.84 56.77
C ASP A 248 -2.52 -8.62 57.11
#